data_AF-A0A9D1ZXW6-F1
#
_entry.id   AF-A0A9D1ZXW6-F1
#
_cell.length_a   1.000
_cell.length_b   1.000
_cell.length_c   1.000
_cell.angle_alpha   90.00
_cell.angle_beta   90.00
_cell.angle_gamma   90.00
#
_symmetry.space_group_name_H-M   'P 1'
#
loop_
_entity.id
_entity.type
_entity.pdbx_description
1 polymer ?
#
loop_
_entity_poly.entity_id
_entity_poly.type
_entity_poly.pdbx_seq_one_letter_code
_entity_poly.pdbx_strand_id
1 'polypeptide(L)'
;MKCPECGTELKDGEKVCPNCGAKRPGYFNFIKRRQLREKETAELLDKSYIHAEDVSKTQVTQLRVTYRGKLSEEFTRSGIKAAISGLLMIGCIVVIALRQYTDLMDGLDTIGTAIVLLGAFILLFGNGASLANSAYYLARLNALKKQGVGVSKINYGKNPTAVYAGGVYEVAVSESCPACTTPTAMHIEQVQDMLVAVCNADRNHLYKLDKARVINAVMDCEFRRSGLRYVPLEPEKEQPENAQEEGGGDCVNAEPEKAETPSAEPAAEETLQSEAAHTETSVPGEDSAGEDGDKTE
;
A
#
# COMPACT_ATOMS: atom_id res chain seq x y z
N MET A 1 37.99 -29.59 -14.19
CA MET A 1 36.64 -30.11 -14.57
C MET A 1 36.55 -30.32 -16.07
N LYS A 2 35.78 -31.25 -16.62
CA LYS A 2 35.75 -31.53 -18.07
C LYS A 2 34.67 -30.74 -18.81
N CYS A 3 34.95 -30.31 -20.04
CA CYS A 3 33.98 -29.64 -20.91
C CYS A 3 32.87 -30.64 -21.27
N PRO A 4 31.57 -30.30 -21.12
CA PRO A 4 30.48 -31.22 -21.45
C PRO A 4 30.39 -31.53 -22.95
N GLU A 5 30.93 -30.68 -23.82
CA GLU A 5 30.85 -30.88 -25.27
C GLU A 5 32.07 -31.60 -25.86
N CYS A 6 33.29 -31.25 -25.43
CA CYS A 6 34.52 -31.81 -26.02
C CYS A 6 35.37 -32.64 -25.06
N GLY A 7 34.94 -32.81 -23.79
CA GLY A 7 35.62 -33.65 -22.80
C GLY A 7 36.97 -33.12 -22.28
N THR A 8 37.48 -32.01 -22.82
CA THR A 8 38.76 -31.41 -22.43
C THR A 8 38.73 -30.91 -20.99
N GLU A 9 39.81 -31.13 -20.23
CA GLU A 9 39.94 -30.64 -18.85
C GLU A 9 40.14 -29.13 -18.83
N LEU A 10 39.15 -28.40 -18.31
CA LEU A 10 39.24 -26.98 -17.99
C LEU A 10 39.89 -26.78 -16.61
N LYS A 11 40.75 -25.76 -16.55
CA LYS A 11 41.31 -25.23 -15.30
C LYS A 11 40.25 -24.43 -14.53
N ASP A 12 40.37 -24.41 -13.21
CA ASP A 12 39.42 -23.68 -12.37
C ASP A 12 39.50 -22.16 -12.63
N GLY A 13 38.38 -21.59 -13.05
CA GLY A 13 38.23 -20.16 -13.37
C GLY A 13 37.97 -19.86 -14.85
N GLU A 14 38.20 -20.82 -15.75
CA GLU A 14 37.96 -20.63 -17.19
C GLU A 14 36.45 -20.62 -17.50
N LYS A 15 35.95 -19.50 -18.04
CA LYS A 15 34.53 -19.27 -18.36
C LYS A 15 34.12 -19.86 -19.72
N VAL A 16 35.10 -20.12 -20.59
CA VAL A 16 34.92 -20.61 -21.95
C VAL A 16 35.92 -21.73 -22.18
N CYS A 17 35.49 -22.83 -22.78
CA CYS A 17 36.39 -23.91 -23.13
C CYS A 17 37.38 -23.44 -24.21
N PRO A 18 38.69 -23.56 -23.98
CA PRO A 18 39.69 -23.12 -24.96
C PRO A 18 39.70 -23.96 -26.23
N ASN A 19 39.15 -25.17 -26.20
CA ASN A 19 39.18 -26.10 -27.33
C ASN A 19 37.95 -25.96 -28.25
N CYS A 20 36.74 -25.99 -27.69
CA CYS A 20 35.51 -25.91 -28.50
C CYS A 20 34.79 -24.55 -28.42
N GLY A 21 35.29 -23.59 -27.62
CA GLY A 21 34.61 -22.30 -27.42
C GLY A 21 33.31 -22.38 -26.61
N ALA A 22 32.92 -23.57 -26.12
CA ALA A 22 31.69 -23.73 -25.35
C ALA A 22 31.78 -22.99 -24.01
N LYS A 23 30.78 -22.16 -23.72
CA LYS A 23 30.69 -21.39 -22.46
C LYS A 23 30.30 -22.31 -21.30
N ARG A 24 30.96 -22.14 -20.15
CA ARG A 24 30.75 -22.99 -18.95
C ARG A 24 29.29 -22.90 -18.46
N PRO A 25 28.60 -24.02 -18.15
CA PRO A 25 27.16 -24.06 -17.86
C PRO A 25 26.70 -23.48 -16.51
N GLY A 26 27.51 -22.63 -15.85
CA GLY A 26 27.25 -22.16 -14.47
C GLY A 26 26.63 -20.77 -14.34
N TYR A 27 27.08 -19.78 -15.12
CA TYR A 27 26.75 -18.37 -14.85
C TYR A 27 25.46 -17.91 -15.54
N PHE A 28 25.19 -18.37 -16.77
CA PHE A 28 23.92 -18.12 -17.47
C PHE A 28 22.72 -18.88 -16.85
N ASN A 29 22.99 -19.92 -16.05
CA ASN A 29 21.95 -20.71 -15.39
C ASN A 29 21.29 -19.95 -14.23
N PHE A 30 22.02 -19.07 -13.52
CA PHE A 30 21.44 -18.33 -12.39
C PHE A 30 20.47 -17.24 -12.85
N ILE A 31 20.84 -16.43 -13.85
CA ILE A 31 19.99 -15.37 -14.39
C ILE A 31 18.73 -15.97 -15.01
N LYS A 32 18.87 -17.01 -15.85
CA LYS A 32 17.73 -17.68 -16.47
C LYS A 32 16.81 -18.34 -15.43
N ARG A 33 17.37 -18.95 -14.38
CA ARG A 33 16.61 -19.54 -13.25
C ARG A 33 15.90 -18.47 -12.41
N ARG A 34 16.48 -17.28 -12.25
CA ARG A 34 15.82 -16.14 -11.59
C ARG A 34 14.64 -15.64 -12.43
N GLN A 35 14.82 -15.45 -13.74
CA GLN A 35 13.74 -15.04 -14.64
C GLN A 35 12.61 -16.07 -14.71
N LEU A 36 12.94 -17.37 -14.69
CA LEU A 36 11.95 -18.45 -14.59
C LEU A 36 11.15 -18.36 -13.29
N ARG A 37 11.80 -18.19 -12.14
CA ARG A 37 11.10 -18.00 -10.86
C ARG A 37 10.25 -16.73 -10.84
N GLU A 38 10.73 -15.63 -11.43
CA GLU A 38 9.96 -14.39 -11.55
C GLU A 38 8.73 -14.59 -12.44
N LYS A 39 8.85 -15.34 -13.55
CA LYS A 39 7.71 -15.73 -14.40
C LYS A 39 6.74 -16.65 -13.68
N GLU A 40 7.21 -17.71 -13.03
CA GLU A 40 6.38 -18.61 -12.24
C GLU A 40 5.65 -17.86 -11.12
N THR A 41 6.34 -16.94 -10.43
CA THR A 41 5.74 -16.10 -9.40
C THR A 41 4.70 -15.16 -10.00
N ALA A 42 4.99 -14.56 -11.16
CA ALA A 42 4.05 -13.70 -11.87
C ALA A 42 2.82 -14.48 -12.33
N GLU A 43 2.97 -15.69 -12.88
CA GLU A 43 1.87 -16.56 -13.28
C GLU A 43 1.04 -17.04 -12.08
N LEU A 44 1.69 -17.36 -10.96
CA LEU A 44 0.98 -17.73 -9.73
C LEU A 44 0.22 -16.54 -9.13
N LEU A 45 0.83 -15.35 -9.15
CA LEU A 45 0.15 -14.12 -8.78
C LEU A 45 -1.05 -13.88 -9.69
N ASP A 46 -0.85 -13.96 -11.01
CA ASP A 46 -1.89 -13.75 -12.02
C ASP A 46 -3.08 -14.70 -11.83
N LYS A 47 -2.83 -15.99 -11.58
CA LYS A 47 -3.89 -16.97 -11.24
C LYS A 47 -4.59 -16.72 -9.92
N SER A 48 -3.95 -16.00 -9.00
CA SER A 48 -4.52 -15.67 -7.68
C SER A 48 -5.30 -14.35 -7.68
N TYR A 49 -5.10 -13.51 -8.70
CA TYR A 49 -5.88 -12.29 -8.87
C TYR A 49 -7.26 -12.63 -9.44
N ILE A 50 -8.27 -11.95 -8.93
CA ILE A 50 -9.62 -12.02 -9.48
C ILE A 50 -9.62 -11.17 -10.76
N HIS A 51 -9.81 -11.81 -11.91
CA HIS A 51 -9.97 -11.12 -13.18
C HIS A 51 -11.42 -10.70 -13.39
N ALA A 52 -11.64 -9.71 -14.26
CA ALA A 52 -13.00 -9.28 -14.61
C ALA A 52 -13.85 -10.42 -15.20
N GLU A 53 -13.18 -11.40 -15.83
CA GLU A 53 -13.77 -12.60 -16.44
C GLU A 53 -14.29 -13.61 -15.40
N ASP A 54 -13.69 -13.66 -14.20
CA ASP A 54 -14.07 -14.57 -13.12
C ASP A 54 -15.31 -14.08 -12.36
N VAL A 55 -15.69 -12.82 -12.57
CA VAL A 55 -16.84 -12.21 -11.91
C VAL A 55 -18.09 -12.53 -12.72
N SER A 56 -19.06 -13.19 -12.08
CA SER A 56 -20.31 -13.51 -12.77
C SER A 56 -21.04 -12.25 -13.22
N LYS A 57 -21.64 -12.31 -14.41
CA LYS A 57 -22.48 -11.24 -14.97
C LYS A 57 -23.75 -10.99 -14.15
N THR A 58 -24.10 -11.93 -13.29
CA THR A 58 -25.26 -11.82 -12.40
C THR A 58 -24.96 -10.76 -11.34
N GLN A 59 -25.77 -9.71 -11.27
CA GLN A 59 -25.55 -8.61 -10.33
C GLN A 59 -26.28 -8.87 -9.01
N VAL A 60 -25.60 -8.58 -7.91
CA VAL A 60 -26.22 -8.50 -6.58
C VAL A 60 -27.09 -7.25 -6.52
N THR A 61 -28.33 -7.39 -6.03
CA THR A 61 -29.33 -6.32 -6.11
C THR A 61 -29.61 -5.66 -4.76
N GLN A 62 -29.55 -6.41 -3.67
CA GLN A 62 -29.92 -5.92 -2.35
C GLN A 62 -28.70 -5.59 -1.49
N LEU A 63 -28.55 -4.29 -1.21
CA LEU A 63 -27.54 -3.74 -0.33
C LEU A 63 -28.17 -3.20 0.95
N ARG A 64 -27.56 -3.53 2.09
CA ARG A 64 -27.86 -2.92 3.38
C ARG A 64 -26.86 -1.80 3.64
N VAL A 65 -27.36 -0.58 3.72
CA VAL A 65 -26.56 0.60 4.09
C VAL A 65 -26.89 1.02 5.51
N THR A 66 -25.87 1.18 6.34
CA THR A 66 -26.01 1.60 7.74
C THR A 66 -25.26 2.90 7.98
N TYR A 67 -25.95 3.93 8.48
CA TYR A 67 -25.32 5.18 8.90
C TYR A 67 -24.48 4.96 10.16
N ARG A 68 -23.21 5.35 10.13
CA ARG A 68 -22.28 5.22 11.25
C ARG A 68 -22.17 6.49 12.09
N GLY A 69 -22.22 7.65 11.43
CA GLY A 69 -22.03 8.93 12.11
C GLY A 69 -21.60 10.03 11.15
N LYS A 70 -21.33 11.21 11.71
CA LYS A 70 -20.78 12.33 10.95
C LYS A 70 -19.30 12.10 10.69
N LEU A 71 -18.84 12.56 9.54
CA LEU A 71 -17.43 12.46 9.14
C LEU A 71 -16.50 13.09 10.17
N SER A 72 -16.83 14.29 10.68
CA SER A 72 -16.04 14.98 11.71
C SER A 72 -15.91 14.18 13.00
N GLU A 73 -16.98 13.54 13.45
CA GLU A 73 -17.01 12.75 14.68
C GLU A 73 -16.14 11.49 14.54
N GLU A 74 -16.22 10.79 13.40
CA GLU A 74 -15.38 9.62 13.12
C GLU A 74 -13.89 9.99 12.97
N PHE A 75 -13.59 11.15 12.38
CA PHE A 75 -12.23 11.71 12.37
C PHE A 75 -11.71 11.95 13.79
N THR A 76 -12.51 12.60 14.64
CA THR A 76 -12.09 12.85 16.04
C THR A 76 -11.91 11.56 16.82
N ARG A 77 -12.82 10.60 16.68
CA ARG A 77 -12.77 9.31 17.39
C ARG A 77 -11.54 8.50 16.99
N SER A 78 -11.25 8.43 15.69
CA SER A 78 -10.08 7.72 15.16
C SER A 78 -8.78 8.47 15.47
N GLY A 79 -8.81 9.80 15.44
CA GLY A 79 -7.68 10.66 15.83
C GLY A 79 -7.32 10.50 17.30
N ILE A 80 -8.30 10.46 18.21
CA ILE A 80 -8.08 10.22 19.65
C ILE A 80 -7.43 8.85 19.86
N LYS A 81 -7.90 7.79 19.18
CA LYS A 81 -7.28 6.46 19.28
C LYS A 81 -5.82 6.46 18.81
N ALA A 82 -5.54 7.10 17.68
CA ALA A 82 -4.18 7.24 17.18
C ALA A 82 -3.30 8.03 18.16
N ALA A 83 -3.81 9.14 18.71
CA ALA A 83 -3.09 9.95 19.68
C ALA A 83 -2.75 9.17 20.96
N ILE A 84 -3.72 8.42 21.52
CA ILE A 84 -3.50 7.59 22.71
C ILE A 84 -2.46 6.51 22.41
N SER A 85 -2.57 5.78 21.30
CA SER A 85 -1.56 4.78 20.92
C SER A 85 -0.17 5.40 20.71
N GLY A 86 -0.09 6.58 20.10
CA GLY A 86 1.16 7.31 19.92
C GLY A 86 1.81 7.75 21.24
N LEU A 87 1.04 8.33 22.16
CA LEU A 87 1.52 8.72 23.49
C LEU A 87 2.01 7.52 24.31
N LEU A 88 1.30 6.39 24.25
CA LEU A 88 1.74 5.15 24.90
C LEU A 88 3.08 4.64 24.32
N MET A 89 3.27 4.71 23.01
CA MET A 89 4.56 4.35 22.41
C MET A 89 5.69 5.27 22.86
N ILE A 90 5.46 6.59 22.87
CA ILE A 90 6.45 7.56 23.37
C ILE A 90 6.79 7.26 24.83
N GLY A 91 5.79 6.97 25.67
CA GLY A 91 6.02 6.56 27.06
C GLY A 91 6.89 5.31 27.17
N CYS A 92 6.67 4.29 26.34
CA CYS A 92 7.50 3.09 26.32
C CYS A 92 8.95 3.39 25.89
N ILE A 93 9.15 4.25 24.88
CA ILE A 93 10.48 4.68 24.43
C ILE A 93 11.20 5.42 25.55
N VAL A 94 10.51 6.32 26.26
CA VAL A 94 11.08 7.06 27.40
C VAL A 94 11.50 6.11 28.51
N VAL A 95 10.69 5.10 28.86
CA VAL A 95 11.06 4.09 29.87
C VAL A 95 12.32 3.32 29.45
N ILE A 96 12.42 2.93 28.19
CA ILE A 96 13.60 2.22 27.65
C ILE A 96 14.84 3.14 27.68
N ALA A 97 14.69 4.40 27.25
CA ALA A 97 15.77 5.38 27.26
C ALA A 97 16.24 5.71 28.67
N LEU A 98 15.33 5.93 29.62
CA LEU A 98 15.66 6.15 31.02
C LEU A 98 16.45 4.97 31.58
N ARG A 99 16.10 3.72 31.24
CA ARG A 99 16.91 2.57 31.69
C ARG A 99 18.32 2.56 31.11
N GLN A 100 18.48 2.96 29.85
CA GLN A 100 19.78 2.94 29.15
C GLN A 100 20.70 4.08 29.59
N TYR A 101 20.15 5.25 29.92
CA TYR A 101 20.92 6.47 30.17
C TYR A 101 20.94 6.91 31.64
N THR A 102 20.19 6.24 32.52
CA THR A 102 20.15 6.57 33.94
C THR A 102 20.15 5.33 34.83
N ASP A 103 20.77 5.46 36.00
CA ASP A 103 20.80 4.45 37.06
C ASP A 103 19.50 4.45 37.89
N LEU A 104 18.47 5.19 37.46
CA LEU A 104 17.20 5.37 38.18
C LEU A 104 16.45 4.04 38.41
N MET A 105 16.77 3.01 37.64
CA MET A 105 16.19 1.66 37.72
C MET A 105 17.11 0.62 38.36
N ASP A 106 18.25 1.01 38.93
CA ASP A 106 19.19 0.06 39.55
C ASP A 106 18.68 -0.54 40.87
N GLY A 107 17.59 0.00 41.43
CA GLY A 107 16.85 -0.60 42.55
C GLY A 107 15.96 -1.78 42.16
N LEU A 108 15.80 -2.09 40.86
CA LEU A 108 15.06 -3.27 40.40
C LEU A 108 16.03 -4.43 40.14
N ASP A 109 15.70 -5.60 40.69
CA ASP A 109 16.39 -6.86 40.35
C ASP A 109 16.40 -7.10 38.83
N THR A 110 17.39 -7.86 38.36
CA THR A 110 17.58 -8.21 36.94
C THR A 110 16.31 -8.78 36.31
N ILE A 111 15.55 -9.57 37.08
CA ILE A 111 14.27 -10.15 36.66
C ILE A 111 13.19 -9.06 36.52
N GLY A 112 13.11 -8.13 37.46
CA GLY A 112 12.16 -7.01 37.42
C GLY A 112 12.41 -6.11 36.21
N THR A 113 13.68 -5.79 35.95
CA THR A 113 14.07 -5.01 34.76
C THR A 113 13.68 -5.72 33.47
N ALA A 114 13.92 -7.04 33.36
CA ALA A 114 13.55 -7.81 32.17
C ALA A 114 12.03 -7.82 31.91
N ILE A 115 11.22 -7.94 32.96
CA ILE A 115 9.75 -7.91 32.86
C ILE A 115 9.27 -6.54 32.38
N VAL A 116 9.81 -5.45 32.92
CA VAL A 116 9.44 -4.08 32.51
C VAL A 116 9.80 -3.83 31.06
N LEU A 117 11.00 -4.22 30.62
CA LEU A 117 11.44 -4.05 29.23
C LEU A 117 10.62 -4.92 28.27
N LEU A 118 10.31 -6.17 28.64
CA LEU A 118 9.45 -7.03 27.83
C LEU A 118 8.03 -6.45 27.72
N GLY A 119 7.47 -5.94 28.81
CA GLY A 119 6.18 -5.27 28.82
C GLY A 119 6.17 -4.03 27.93
N ALA A 120 7.19 -3.18 28.04
CA ALA A 120 7.35 -1.99 27.19
C ALA A 120 7.49 -2.37 25.71
N PHE A 121 8.24 -3.42 25.39
CA PHE A 121 8.37 -3.95 24.04
C PHE A 121 7.02 -4.41 23.48
N ILE A 122 6.29 -5.27 24.20
CA ILE A 122 4.98 -5.77 23.75
C ILE A 122 4.00 -4.61 23.54
N LEU A 123 3.98 -3.64 24.46
CA LEU A 123 3.14 -2.45 24.33
C LEU A 123 3.52 -1.61 23.13
N LEU A 124 4.82 -1.42 22.86
CA LEU A 124 5.29 -0.64 21.73
C LEU A 124 4.88 -1.28 20.40
N PHE A 125 5.11 -2.59 20.21
CA PHE A 125 4.73 -3.28 18.98
C PHE A 125 3.21 -3.42 18.81
N GLY A 126 2.49 -3.73 19.89
CA GLY A 126 1.03 -3.81 19.88
C GLY A 126 0.36 -2.48 19.54
N ASN A 127 0.83 -1.38 20.14
CA ASN A 127 0.33 -0.04 19.83
C ASN A 127 0.79 0.46 18.46
N GLY A 128 1.96 0.03 17.98
CA GLY A 128 2.43 0.33 16.63
C GLY A 128 1.47 -0.17 15.55
N ALA A 129 0.98 -1.41 15.68
CA ALA A 129 -0.03 -1.95 14.76
C ALA A 129 -1.36 -1.18 14.83
N SER A 130 -1.81 -0.84 16.05
CA SER A 130 -3.03 -0.03 16.26
C SER A 130 -2.91 1.37 15.64
N LEU A 131 -1.75 2.01 15.81
CA LEU A 131 -1.45 3.32 15.25
C LEU A 131 -1.41 3.27 13.73
N ALA A 132 -0.73 2.29 13.15
CA ALA A 132 -0.65 2.09 11.70
C ALA A 132 -2.05 1.90 11.09
N ASN A 133 -2.88 1.04 11.71
CA ASN A 133 -4.24 0.80 11.23
C ASN A 133 -5.12 2.07 11.35
N SER A 134 -5.01 2.81 12.45
CA SER A 134 -5.77 4.06 12.65
C SER A 134 -5.32 5.16 11.69
N ALA A 135 -4.01 5.28 11.43
CA ALA A 135 -3.44 6.21 10.47
C ALA A 135 -3.89 5.89 9.04
N TYR A 136 -3.85 4.60 8.65
CA TYR A 136 -4.37 4.15 7.36
C TYR A 136 -5.87 4.46 7.21
N TYR A 137 -6.65 4.21 8.26
CA TYR A 137 -8.08 4.52 8.28
C TYR A 137 -8.34 6.01 8.07
N LEU A 138 -7.64 6.87 8.81
CA LEU A 138 -7.74 8.32 8.69
C LEU A 138 -7.33 8.83 7.30
N ALA A 139 -6.24 8.29 6.74
CA ALA A 139 -5.76 8.66 5.41
C ALA A 139 -6.79 8.32 4.32
N ARG A 140 -7.37 7.11 4.37
CA ARG A 140 -8.43 6.69 3.43
C ARG A 140 -9.71 7.48 3.62
N LEU A 141 -10.12 7.73 4.85
CA LEU A 141 -11.28 8.57 5.14
C LEU A 141 -11.08 10.01 4.61
N ASN A 142 -9.86 10.54 4.66
CA ASN A 142 -9.53 11.85 4.12
C ASN A 142 -9.53 11.87 2.58
N ALA A 143 -9.10 10.80 1.94
CA ALA A 143 -9.24 10.65 0.49
C ALA A 143 -10.72 10.65 0.07
N LEU A 144 -11.57 9.91 0.78
CA LEU A 144 -13.02 9.91 0.54
C LEU A 144 -13.66 11.28 0.81
N LYS A 145 -13.22 11.99 1.85
CA LYS A 145 -13.65 13.36 2.14
C LYS A 145 -13.35 14.30 0.98
N LYS A 146 -12.14 14.22 0.40
CA LYS A 146 -11.73 15.08 -0.73
C LYS A 146 -12.54 14.80 -1.98
N GLN A 147 -12.97 13.56 -2.19
CA GLN A 147 -13.85 13.18 -3.30
C GLN A 147 -15.29 13.64 -3.09
N GLY A 148 -15.72 13.87 -1.85
CA GLY A 148 -17.09 14.29 -1.49
C GLY A 148 -18.12 13.17 -1.56
N VAL A 149 -17.99 12.28 -2.55
CA VAL A 149 -18.77 11.04 -2.70
C VAL A 149 -17.82 9.91 -3.07
N GLY A 150 -17.85 8.82 -2.31
CA GLY A 150 -16.99 7.67 -2.60
C GLY A 150 -17.24 6.47 -1.70
N VAL A 151 -16.78 5.32 -2.16
CA VAL A 151 -16.87 4.03 -1.44
C VAL A 151 -15.50 3.38 -1.49
N SER A 152 -14.99 2.91 -0.35
CA SER A 152 -13.73 2.17 -0.31
C SER A 152 -13.70 1.18 0.86
N LYS A 153 -13.02 0.04 0.65
CA LYS A 153 -12.75 -0.92 1.72
C LYS A 153 -11.50 -0.48 2.50
N ILE A 154 -11.72 0.00 3.72
CA ILE A 154 -10.64 0.58 4.55
C ILE A 154 -10.01 -0.44 5.51
N ASN A 155 -10.75 -1.45 5.97
CA ASN A 155 -10.23 -2.45 6.90
C ASN A 155 -10.46 -3.86 6.35
N TYR A 156 -9.47 -4.74 6.57
CA TYR A 156 -9.63 -6.16 6.32
C TYR A 156 -10.73 -6.74 7.24
N GLY A 157 -11.57 -7.62 6.68
CA GLY A 157 -12.68 -8.23 7.42
C GLY A 157 -13.82 -7.29 7.84
N LYS A 158 -13.79 -6.00 7.46
CA LYS A 158 -14.91 -5.08 7.64
C LYS A 158 -15.57 -4.76 6.32
N ASN A 159 -16.84 -4.39 6.41
CA ASN A 159 -17.60 -3.90 5.28
C ASN A 159 -17.00 -2.58 4.71
N PRO A 160 -17.16 -2.32 3.41
CA PRO A 160 -16.74 -1.07 2.79
C PRO A 160 -17.41 0.14 3.44
N THR A 161 -16.64 1.22 3.53
CA THR A 161 -17.07 2.51 4.07
C THR A 161 -17.36 3.45 2.91
N ALA A 162 -18.51 4.10 2.96
CA ALA A 162 -18.93 5.12 2.01
C ALA A 162 -19.05 6.48 2.70
N VAL A 163 -18.77 7.54 1.95
CA VAL A 163 -18.95 8.93 2.40
C VAL A 163 -19.89 9.64 1.45
N TYR A 164 -20.91 10.31 2.00
CA TYR A 164 -21.86 11.13 1.24
C TYR A 164 -22.43 12.23 2.13
N ALA A 165 -22.50 13.47 1.62
CA ALA A 165 -23.05 14.63 2.32
C ALA A 165 -22.49 14.85 3.76
N GLY A 166 -21.22 14.51 3.97
CA GLY A 166 -20.57 14.60 5.30
C GLY A 166 -20.97 13.51 6.30
N GLY A 167 -21.79 12.54 5.88
CA GLY A 167 -22.08 11.32 6.61
C GLY A 167 -21.13 10.17 6.23
N VAL A 168 -20.90 9.27 7.18
CA VAL A 168 -20.16 8.02 6.98
C VAL A 168 -21.14 6.87 7.05
N TYR A 169 -21.07 5.98 6.07
CA TYR A 169 -21.96 4.84 5.90
C TYR A 169 -21.14 3.56 5.76
N GLU A 170 -21.75 2.45 6.18
CA GLU A 170 -21.24 1.11 5.97
C GLU A 170 -22.16 0.38 5.01
N VAL A 171 -21.59 -0.27 4.01
CA VAL A 171 -22.34 -0.99 2.97
C VAL A 171 -22.10 -2.48 3.12
N ALA A 172 -23.16 -3.25 3.29
CA ALA A 172 -23.13 -4.71 3.34
C ALA A 172 -24.08 -5.30 2.29
N VAL A 173 -23.84 -6.55 1.89
CA VAL A 173 -24.78 -7.30 1.05
C VAL A 173 -25.83 -7.93 1.96
N SER A 174 -27.12 -7.72 1.65
CA SER A 174 -28.21 -8.31 2.45
C SER A 174 -28.73 -9.64 1.92
N GLU A 175 -28.56 -9.89 0.62
CA GLU A 175 -28.97 -11.14 -0.01
C GLU A 175 -27.97 -12.27 0.24
N SER A 176 -28.47 -13.51 0.21
CA SER A 176 -27.65 -14.71 0.23
C SER A 176 -27.10 -15.05 -1.14
N CYS A 177 -25.97 -15.76 -1.19
CA CYS A 177 -25.33 -16.19 -2.43
C CYS A 177 -26.32 -16.98 -3.32
N PRO A 178 -26.62 -16.52 -4.56
CA PRO A 178 -27.59 -17.18 -5.43
C PRO A 178 -27.08 -18.51 -6.02
N ALA A 179 -25.77 -18.74 -6.06
CA ALA A 179 -25.19 -20.01 -6.52
C ALA A 179 -25.15 -21.10 -5.44
N CYS A 180 -25.33 -20.75 -4.17
CA CYS A 180 -25.31 -21.73 -3.09
C CYS A 180 -26.71 -22.32 -2.86
N THR A 181 -26.79 -23.64 -2.67
CA THR A 181 -28.04 -24.33 -2.30
C THR A 181 -28.49 -23.96 -0.88
N THR A 182 -27.55 -23.64 0.00
CA THR A 182 -27.80 -23.13 1.35
C THR A 182 -27.65 -21.60 1.40
N PRO A 183 -28.52 -20.89 2.14
CA PRO A 183 -28.46 -19.44 2.26
C PRO A 183 -27.16 -19.04 2.96
N THR A 184 -26.17 -18.66 2.15
CA THR A 184 -24.83 -18.29 2.63
C THR A 184 -24.64 -16.78 2.50
N ALA A 185 -24.11 -16.16 3.56
CA ALA A 185 -23.80 -14.74 3.55
C ALA A 185 -22.66 -14.42 2.58
N MET A 186 -22.70 -13.20 2.04
CA MET A 186 -21.65 -12.64 1.19
C MET A 186 -21.00 -11.43 1.87
N HIS A 187 -19.75 -11.16 1.54
CA HIS A 187 -19.05 -9.94 1.95
C HIS A 187 -18.51 -9.20 0.72
N ILE A 188 -18.22 -7.91 0.88
CA ILE A 188 -17.73 -7.08 -0.23
C ILE A 188 -16.22 -6.99 -0.18
N GLU A 189 -15.57 -7.24 -1.30
CA GLU A 189 -14.15 -7.00 -1.55
C GLU A 189 -13.97 -5.88 -2.56
N GLN A 190 -12.83 -5.19 -2.47
CA GLN A 190 -12.43 -4.17 -3.43
C GLN A 190 -11.23 -4.73 -4.20
N VAL A 191 -11.43 -4.98 -5.49
CA VAL A 191 -10.39 -5.45 -6.42
C VAL A 191 -10.12 -4.29 -7.36
N GLN A 192 -8.96 -3.63 -7.20
CA GLN A 192 -8.62 -2.40 -7.92
C GLN A 192 -9.71 -1.32 -7.72
N ASP A 193 -10.37 -0.92 -8.81
CA ASP A 193 -11.46 0.07 -8.81
C ASP A 193 -12.86 -0.56 -8.78
N MET A 194 -12.95 -1.90 -8.76
CA MET A 194 -14.20 -2.64 -8.73
C MET A 194 -14.56 -3.10 -7.33
N LEU A 195 -15.87 -3.09 -7.03
CA LEU A 195 -16.42 -3.73 -5.84
C LEU A 195 -17.00 -5.08 -6.27
N VAL A 196 -16.70 -6.14 -5.51
CA VAL A 196 -17.13 -7.50 -5.80
C VAL A 196 -17.75 -8.08 -4.54
N ALA A 197 -18.93 -8.69 -4.68
CA ALA A 197 -19.51 -9.50 -3.61
C ALA A 197 -18.95 -10.93 -3.73
N VAL A 198 -18.39 -11.43 -2.63
CA VAL A 198 -17.76 -12.75 -2.52
C VAL A 198 -18.54 -13.58 -1.53
N CYS A 199 -18.89 -14.82 -1.92
CA CYS A 199 -19.55 -15.75 -1.02
C CYS A 199 -18.60 -16.27 0.08
N ASN A 200 -19.13 -16.45 1.29
CA ASN A 200 -18.37 -16.99 2.42
C ASN A 200 -18.12 -18.50 2.34
N ALA A 201 -18.94 -19.26 1.58
CA ALA A 201 -18.79 -20.71 1.43
C ALA A 201 -17.87 -21.09 0.27
N ASP A 202 -17.94 -20.37 -0.84
CA ASP A 202 -17.12 -20.62 -2.03
C ASP A 202 -16.61 -19.30 -2.61
N ARG A 203 -15.28 -19.16 -2.71
CA ARG A 203 -14.62 -17.95 -3.23
C ARG A 203 -14.79 -17.79 -4.73
N ASN A 204 -15.22 -18.82 -5.45
CA ASN A 204 -15.52 -18.75 -6.88
C ASN A 204 -16.88 -18.11 -7.17
N HIS A 205 -17.75 -17.96 -6.16
CA HIS A 205 -19.01 -17.25 -6.32
C HIS A 205 -18.76 -15.74 -6.15
N LEU A 206 -18.41 -15.11 -7.27
CA LEU A 206 -18.09 -13.70 -7.39
C LEU A 206 -19.17 -12.97 -8.17
N TYR A 207 -19.61 -11.82 -7.66
CA TYR A 207 -20.64 -11.01 -8.29
C TYR A 207 -20.22 -9.54 -8.36
N LYS A 208 -20.34 -8.92 -9.54
CA LYS A 208 -19.95 -7.53 -9.74
C LYS A 208 -20.93 -6.61 -9.00
N LEU A 209 -20.38 -5.67 -8.22
CA LEU A 209 -21.13 -4.58 -7.62
C LEU A 209 -20.79 -3.28 -8.35
N ASP A 210 -21.78 -2.75 -9.07
CA ASP A 210 -21.65 -1.44 -9.69
C ASP A 210 -21.52 -0.34 -8.63
N LYS A 211 -20.47 0.47 -8.77
CA LYS A 211 -20.19 1.60 -7.89
C LYS A 211 -21.32 2.62 -7.88
N ALA A 212 -21.98 2.85 -9.02
CA ALA A 212 -23.12 3.76 -9.12
C ALA A 212 -24.30 3.23 -8.29
N ARG A 213 -24.58 1.93 -8.33
CA ARG A 213 -25.61 1.30 -7.50
C ARG A 213 -25.32 1.42 -6.01
N VAL A 214 -24.07 1.19 -5.60
CA VAL A 214 -23.68 1.34 -4.20
C VAL A 214 -23.86 2.77 -3.73
N ILE A 215 -23.44 3.75 -4.53
CA ILE A 215 -23.61 5.17 -4.22
C ILE A 215 -25.10 5.54 -4.14
N ASN A 216 -25.93 5.07 -5.07
CA ASN A 216 -27.38 5.31 -5.05
C ASN A 216 -28.04 4.75 -3.78
N ALA A 217 -27.62 3.57 -3.32
CA ALA A 217 -28.11 3.00 -2.06
C ALA A 217 -27.72 3.86 -0.85
N VAL A 218 -26.53 4.46 -0.87
CA VAL A 218 -26.07 5.40 0.16
C VAL A 218 -26.86 6.70 0.11
N MET A 219 -27.10 7.25 -1.08
CA MET A 219 -27.90 8.45 -1.26
C MET A 219 -29.37 8.24 -0.83
N ASP A 220 -29.96 7.09 -1.14
CA ASP A 220 -31.31 6.70 -0.70
C ASP A 220 -31.40 6.58 0.83
N CYS A 221 -30.36 6.00 1.45
CA CYS A 221 -30.24 5.96 2.91
C CYS A 221 -30.20 7.38 3.51
N GLU A 222 -29.44 8.29 2.90
CA GLU A 222 -29.34 9.67 3.37
C GLU A 222 -30.63 10.47 3.16
N PHE A 223 -31.32 10.26 2.04
CA PHE A 223 -32.63 10.86 1.78
C PHE A 223 -33.64 10.42 2.83
N ARG A 224 -33.72 9.12 3.15
CA ARG A 224 -34.60 8.62 4.22
C ARG A 224 -34.27 9.20 5.59
N ARG A 225 -33.00 9.52 5.85
CA ARG A 225 -32.55 10.07 7.15
C ARG A 225 -32.77 11.58 7.27
N SER A 226 -32.48 12.33 6.23
CA SER A 226 -32.36 13.81 6.28
C SER A 226 -33.35 14.55 5.38
N GLY A 227 -34.03 13.85 4.48
CA GLY A 227 -34.85 14.44 3.42
C GLY A 227 -34.04 15.09 2.29
N LEU A 228 -32.71 14.95 2.28
CA LEU A 228 -31.83 15.54 1.27
C LEU A 228 -32.09 14.91 -0.10
N ARG A 229 -32.67 15.69 -1.02
CA ARG A 229 -32.90 15.23 -2.39
C ARG A 229 -31.58 14.95 -3.10
N TYR A 230 -31.58 13.91 -3.92
CA TYR A 230 -30.43 13.53 -4.74
C TYR A 230 -30.91 13.10 -6.13
N VAL A 231 -30.00 13.14 -7.09
CA VAL A 231 -30.20 12.60 -8.43
C VAL A 231 -29.51 11.25 -8.48
N PRO A 232 -30.24 10.13 -8.72
CA PRO A 232 -29.62 8.83 -8.88
C PRO A 232 -28.62 8.84 -10.04
N LEU A 233 -27.46 8.25 -9.82
CA LEU A 233 -26.47 8.01 -10.86
C LEU A 233 -26.96 6.88 -11.78
N GLU A 234 -26.79 7.03 -13.08
CA GLU A 234 -27.05 5.93 -14.01
C GLU A 234 -26.00 4.82 -13.80
N PRO A 235 -26.42 3.55 -13.70
CA PRO A 235 -25.48 2.45 -13.66
C PRO A 235 -24.66 2.40 -14.95
N GLU A 236 -23.40 1.96 -14.85
CA GLU A 236 -22.58 1.73 -16.04
C GLU A 236 -23.32 0.72 -16.94
N LYS A 237 -23.74 1.17 -18.12
CA LYS A 237 -24.31 0.28 -19.13
C LYS A 237 -23.19 -0.67 -19.55
N GLU A 238 -23.44 -1.97 -19.46
CA GLU A 238 -22.57 -2.98 -20.07
C GLU A 238 -22.48 -2.64 -21.56
N GLN A 239 -21.35 -2.08 -21.99
CA GLN A 239 -21.06 -2.02 -23.41
C GLN A 239 -20.95 -3.46 -23.89
N PRO A 240 -21.72 -3.88 -24.91
CA PRO A 240 -21.38 -5.10 -25.60
C PRO A 240 -20.01 -4.84 -26.23
N GLU A 241 -18.99 -5.57 -25.79
CA GLU A 241 -17.75 -5.70 -26.53
C GLU A 241 -18.10 -6.36 -27.87
N ASN A 242 -18.40 -5.51 -28.85
CA ASN A 242 -18.64 -5.92 -30.21
C ASN A 242 -17.30 -6.34 -30.82
N ALA A 243 -17.26 -7.62 -31.17
CA ALA A 243 -16.82 -8.15 -32.45
C ALA A 243 -15.40 -7.77 -32.93
N GLN A 244 -14.58 -8.81 -32.99
CA GLN A 244 -13.53 -9.02 -33.99
C GLN A 244 -13.71 -8.17 -35.26
N GLU A 245 -12.77 -7.28 -35.51
CA GLU A 245 -12.29 -7.04 -36.87
C GLU A 245 -10.94 -7.73 -37.00
N GLU A 246 -10.97 -8.99 -37.40
CA GLU A 246 -9.89 -9.56 -38.19
C GLU A 246 -9.87 -8.81 -39.53
N GLY A 247 -8.82 -8.02 -39.73
CA GLY A 247 -8.59 -7.28 -40.97
C GLY A 247 -7.10 -7.13 -41.21
N GLY A 248 -6.45 -8.25 -41.56
CA GLY A 248 -5.08 -8.25 -42.06
C GLY A 248 -4.96 -7.40 -43.33
N GLY A 249 -3.87 -6.63 -43.39
CA GLY A 249 -3.51 -5.83 -44.55
C GLY A 249 -2.12 -5.24 -44.36
N ASP A 250 -1.10 -6.04 -44.68
CA ASP A 250 0.25 -5.54 -44.92
C ASP A 250 0.22 -4.40 -45.96
N CYS A 251 1.05 -3.37 -45.76
CA CYS A 251 2.15 -3.01 -46.66
C CYS A 251 2.47 -1.48 -46.69
N VAL A 252 3.79 -1.23 -46.69
CA VAL A 252 4.56 -0.14 -47.32
C VAL A 252 4.87 1.15 -46.53
N ASN A 253 6.18 1.30 -46.33
CA ASN A 253 6.98 2.50 -46.08
C ASN A 253 6.55 3.76 -46.84
N ALA A 254 6.62 4.91 -46.17
CA ALA A 254 7.12 6.16 -46.75
C ALA A 254 7.48 7.17 -45.64
N GLU A 255 8.77 7.34 -45.37
CA GLU A 255 9.36 8.66 -45.09
C GLU A 255 9.21 9.54 -46.36
N PRO A 256 9.21 10.89 -46.32
CA PRO A 256 10.31 11.64 -45.68
C PRO A 256 10.02 13.08 -45.16
N GLU A 257 11.11 13.70 -44.70
CA GLU A 257 11.48 15.13 -44.75
C GLU A 257 11.31 16.06 -43.52
N LYS A 258 12.47 16.22 -42.86
CA LYS A 258 13.15 17.40 -42.30
C LYS A 258 12.64 18.83 -42.61
N ALA A 259 13.09 19.71 -41.69
CA ALA A 259 13.28 21.17 -41.72
C ALA A 259 12.18 21.93 -40.95
N GLU A 260 12.45 22.86 -40.03
CA GLU A 260 13.64 23.63 -39.68
C GLU A 260 13.44 24.27 -38.28
N THR A 261 14.52 24.38 -37.52
CA THR A 261 14.64 25.30 -36.37
C THR A 261 15.10 26.67 -36.88
N PRO A 262 14.87 27.74 -36.11
CA PRO A 262 15.96 28.69 -35.92
C PRO A 262 16.20 29.02 -34.45
N SER A 263 17.48 28.99 -34.11
CA SER A 263 18.09 29.54 -32.90
C SER A 263 18.68 30.90 -33.25
N ALA A 264 18.51 31.91 -32.38
CA ALA A 264 19.46 33.02 -32.18
C ALA A 264 19.06 33.88 -30.96
N GLU A 265 19.86 33.78 -29.90
CA GLU A 265 20.08 34.71 -28.77
C GLU A 265 20.84 36.01 -29.23
N PRO A 266 21.42 36.89 -28.38
CA PRO A 266 21.06 37.43 -27.04
C PRO A 266 21.26 38.98 -26.94
N ALA A 267 20.84 39.58 -25.81
CA ALA A 267 21.47 40.77 -25.17
C ALA A 267 20.86 40.91 -23.75
N ALA A 268 21.58 40.71 -22.65
CA ALA A 268 22.68 41.49 -22.03
C ALA A 268 22.21 42.81 -21.39
N GLU A 269 22.26 42.84 -20.05
CA GLU A 269 22.66 43.91 -19.09
C GLU A 269 21.89 43.72 -17.77
N GLU A 270 22.57 43.24 -16.72
CA GLU A 270 23.14 44.05 -15.60
C GLU A 270 22.02 44.75 -14.79
N THR A 271 21.86 44.55 -13.49
CA THR A 271 22.83 44.93 -12.45
C THR A 271 22.38 44.36 -11.09
N LEU A 272 23.36 43.87 -10.30
CA LEU A 272 23.65 44.12 -8.87
C LEU A 272 22.46 44.48 -7.91
N GLN A 273 22.39 44.05 -6.65
CA GLN A 273 23.44 43.83 -5.66
C GLN A 273 22.85 43.22 -4.37
N SER A 274 23.69 42.42 -3.69
CA SER A 274 23.97 42.33 -2.23
C SER A 274 22.81 42.07 -1.24
N GLU A 275 22.98 41.47 -0.04
CA GLU A 275 24.10 41.06 0.83
C GLU A 275 23.50 40.03 1.82
N ALA A 276 24.12 38.86 2.02
CA ALA A 276 25.02 38.51 3.13
C ALA A 276 24.42 38.54 4.56
N ALA A 277 24.42 37.39 5.23
CA ALA A 277 24.94 37.24 6.61
C ALA A 277 25.01 35.75 7.01
N HIS A 278 26.23 35.20 6.88
CA HIS A 278 26.71 34.09 7.69
C HIS A 278 26.89 34.57 9.13
N THR A 279 26.57 33.71 10.10
CA THR A 279 27.18 33.80 11.44
C THR A 279 27.55 32.39 11.88
N GLU A 280 28.85 32.10 11.78
CA GLU A 280 29.54 31.10 12.56
C GLU A 280 29.64 31.59 14.02
N THR A 281 29.60 30.68 14.99
CA THR A 281 30.08 30.99 16.34
C THR A 281 30.79 29.77 16.92
N SER A 282 32.11 29.86 16.79
CA SER A 282 33.21 29.35 17.62
C SER A 282 32.91 28.50 18.86
N VAL A 283 33.62 27.38 18.88
CA VAL A 283 34.15 26.64 20.04
C VAL A 283 35.18 27.49 20.80
N PRO A 284 35.33 27.32 22.12
CA PRO A 284 36.61 27.49 22.80
C PRO A 284 37.12 26.14 23.35
N GLY A 285 38.40 25.86 23.07
CA GLY A 285 39.22 24.90 23.82
C GLY A 285 40.12 25.62 24.83
N GLU A 286 40.96 24.81 25.49
CA GLU A 286 42.01 25.14 26.48
C GLU A 286 41.46 25.29 27.93
N ASP A 287 42.01 24.68 29.00
CA ASP A 287 43.31 24.05 29.20
C ASP A 287 43.39 23.20 30.50
N SER A 288 44.27 22.18 30.44
CA SER A 288 45.15 21.55 31.45
C SER A 288 44.87 21.56 32.98
N ALA A 289 44.90 20.35 33.58
CA ALA A 289 45.67 19.91 34.76
C ALA A 289 45.28 18.43 35.04
N GLY A 290 46.13 17.41 35.18
CA GLY A 290 47.49 17.36 35.70
C GLY A 290 47.46 16.95 37.18
N GLU A 291 47.27 15.65 37.50
CA GLU A 291 47.68 15.10 38.79
C GLU A 291 47.96 13.59 38.73
N ASP A 292 49.22 13.27 39.00
CA ASP A 292 49.79 11.96 39.26
C ASP A 292 49.46 11.46 40.68
N GLY A 293 49.55 10.14 40.89
CA GLY A 293 49.56 9.46 42.21
C GLY A 293 48.34 8.56 42.39
N ASP A 294 48.42 7.31 42.83
CA ASP A 294 49.43 6.66 43.66
C ASP A 294 49.32 5.14 43.52
N LYS A 295 50.46 4.45 43.68
CA LYS A 295 50.61 2.98 43.74
C LYS A 295 50.93 2.62 45.19
N THR A 296 50.05 1.88 45.85
CA THR A 296 50.30 0.99 47.02
C THR A 296 48.92 0.45 47.43
N GLU A 297 48.63 -0.81 47.70
CA GLU A 297 49.34 -2.06 48.03
C GLU A 297 48.63 -3.26 47.38
#